data_AF-A0A0P6W218-F1
#
_entry.id   AF-A0A0P6W218-F1
#
_cell.length_a   1.000
_cell.length_b   1.000
_cell.length_c   1.000
_cell.angle_alpha   90.00
_cell.angle_beta   90.00
_cell.angle_gamma   90.00
#
_symmetry.space_group_name_H-M   'P 1'
#
loop_
_entity.id
_entity.type
_entity.pdbx_description
1 polymer ?
#
loop_
_entity_poly.entity_id
_entity_poly.type
_entity_poly.pdbx_seq_one_letter_code
_entity_poly.pdbx_strand_id
1 'polypeptide(L)' 'MVDLTEPERAAVAATLRPVAEIMEEIGWETRLIDLSEPQVLTLIEVAVSGFQHALATMAAAAEASAEVPF' A
#
# COMPACT_ATOMS: atom_id res chain seq x y z
N MET A 1 -16.61 -6.35 6.82
CA MET A 1 -15.54 -5.34 7.04
C MET A 1 -14.34 -6.09 7.58
N VAL A 2 -13.15 -5.93 7.01
CA VAL A 2 -11.94 -6.60 7.51
C VAL A 2 -11.53 -5.91 8.80
N ASP A 3 -11.29 -6.70 9.85
CA ASP A 3 -10.85 -6.18 11.14
C ASP A 3 -9.31 -6.08 11.13
N LEU A 4 -8.82 -4.91 10.75
CA LEU A 4 -7.39 -4.64 10.60
C LEU A 4 -6.81 -4.18 11.94
N THR A 5 -5.65 -4.72 12.27
CA THR A 5 -4.79 -4.18 13.33
C THR A 5 -4.32 -2.76 12.98
N GLU A 6 -3.85 -2.00 13.98
CA GLU A 6 -3.37 -0.63 13.76
C GLU A 6 -2.20 -0.56 12.74
N PRO A 7 -1.19 -1.45 12.78
CA PRO A 7 -0.15 -1.48 11.76
C PRO A 7 -0.70 -1.79 10.36
N GLU A 8 -1.66 -2.70 10.23
CA GLU A 8 -2.27 -3.02 8.95
C GLU A 8 -3.09 -1.85 8.40
N ARG A 9 -3.78 -1.09 9.26
CA ARG A 9 -4.48 0.13 8.85
C ARG A 9 -3.50 1.19 8.33
N ALA A 10 -2.37 1.38 9.02
CA ALA A 10 -1.32 2.31 8.59
C ALA A 10 -0.68 1.85 7.26
N ALA A 11 -0.45 0.55 7.10
CA ALA A 11 0.06 -0.02 5.87
C ALA A 11 -0.91 0.18 4.69
N VAL A 12 -2.23 0.02 4.90
CA VAL A 12 -3.24 0.35 3.87
C VAL A 12 -3.20 1.83 3.51
N ALA A 13 -3.08 2.73 4.49
CA ALA A 13 -2.97 4.16 4.19
C ALA A 13 -1.72 4.50 3.37
N ALA A 14 -0.61 3.78 3.60
CA ALA A 14 0.63 3.95 2.85
C ALA A 14 0.50 3.54 1.37
N THR A 15 -0.46 2.68 1.00
CA THR A 15 -0.67 2.27 -0.40
C THR A 15 -1.42 3.32 -1.23
N LEU A 16 -2.08 4.30 -0.60
CA LEU A 16 -2.88 5.29 -1.30
C LEU A 16 -2.06 6.10 -2.32
N ARG A 17 -0.83 6.46 -1.97
CA ARG A 17 0.07 7.20 -2.86
C ARG A 17 0.50 6.38 -4.09
N PRO A 18 1.11 5.19 -3.95
CA PRO A 18 1.53 4.42 -5.12
C PRO A 18 0.34 3.99 -5.99
N VAL A 19 -0.83 3.73 -5.41
CA VAL A 19 -2.06 3.50 -6.20
C VAL A 19 -2.45 4.75 -7.00
N ALA A 20 -2.36 5.94 -6.40
CA ALA A 20 -2.64 7.19 -7.09
C ALA A 20 -1.64 7.48 -8.23
N GLU A 21 -0.37 7.11 -8.06
CA GLU A 21 0.65 7.22 -9.11
C GLU A 21 0.31 6.33 -10.31
N ILE A 22 -0.14 5.09 -10.10
CA ILE A 22 -0.62 4.24 -11.19
C ILE A 22 -1.89 4.80 -11.83
N MET A 23 -2.81 5.38 -11.05
CA MET A 23 -3.99 6.03 -11.62
C MET A 23 -3.66 7.28 -12.44
N GLU A 24 -2.58 8.01 -12.10
CA GLU A 24 -2.07 9.11 -12.92
C GLU A 24 -1.56 8.60 -14.28
N GLU A 25 -0.86 7.46 -14.30
CA GLU A 25 -0.40 6.82 -15.55
C GLU A 25 -1.56 6.29 -16.40
N ILE A 26 -2.63 5.82 -15.77
CA ILE A 26 -3.84 5.34 -16.45
C ILE A 26 -4.72 6.49 -16.95
N GLY A 27 -4.75 7.62 -16.24
CA GLY A 27 -5.65 8.74 -16.46
C GLY A 27 -6.87 8.70 -15.55
N TRP A 28 -7.06 9.76 -14.77
CA TRP A 28 -8.15 9.90 -13.78
C TRP A 28 -9.54 10.00 -14.39
N GLU A 29 -9.63 10.34 -15.68
CA GLU A 29 -10.87 10.35 -16.44
C GLU A 29 -11.42 8.94 -16.71
N THR A 30 -10.55 7.93 -16.65
CA THR A 30 -10.95 6.53 -16.81
C THR A 30 -11.68 6.07 -15.56
N ARG A 31 -12.95 5.68 -15.71
CA ARG A 31 -13.72 5.14 -14.58
C ARG A 31 -13.12 3.79 -14.17
N LEU A 32 -13.11 3.50 -12.88
CA LEU A 32 -12.61 2.21 -12.36
C LEU A 32 -13.25 0.98 -13.03
N ILE A 33 -14.52 1.08 -13.42
CA ILE A 33 -15.25 0.00 -14.10
C ILE A 33 -14.83 -0.22 -15.56
N ASP A 34 -14.14 0.75 -16.15
CA ASP A 34 -13.69 0.72 -17.55
C ASP A 34 -12.20 0.32 -17.64
N LEU A 35 -11.55 0.01 -16.51
CA LEU A 35 -10.17 -0.47 -16.49
C LEU A 35 -10.08 -1.85 -17.15
N SER A 36 -9.07 -2.02 -18.00
CA SER A 36 -8.70 -3.32 -18.55
C SER A 36 -8.15 -4.24 -17.47
N GLU A 37 -8.22 -5.56 -17.71
CA GLU A 37 -7.66 -6.57 -16.81
C GLU A 37 -6.20 -6.30 -16.42
N PRO A 38 -5.27 -5.98 -17.36
CA PRO A 38 -3.90 -5.63 -17.00
C PRO A 38 -3.80 -4.41 -16.07
N GLN A 39 -4.62 -3.38 -16.28
CA GLN A 39 -4.61 -2.19 -15.43
C GLN A 39 -5.09 -2.49 -14.01
N VAL A 40 -6.12 -3.32 -13.88
CA VAL A 40 -6.61 -3.77 -12.56
C VAL A 40 -5.56 -4.61 -11.85
N LEU A 41 -4.91 -5.53 -12.57
CA LEU A 41 -3.82 -6.33 -12.01
C LEU A 41 -2.67 -5.45 -11.51
N THR A 42 -2.24 -4.46 -12.30
CA THR A 42 -1.20 -3.50 -11.88
C THR A 42 -1.59 -2.75 -10.61
N LEU A 43 -2.82 -2.25 -10.50
CA LEU A 43 -3.29 -1.57 -9.30
C LEU A 43 -3.24 -2.47 -8.05
N ILE A 44 -3.63 -3.74 -8.20
CA ILE A 44 -3.61 -4.73 -7.12
C ILE A 44 -2.17 -5.06 -6.72
N GLU A 45 -1.29 -5.32 -7.69
CA GLU A 45 0.12 -5.64 -7.43
C GLU A 45 0.83 -4.52 -6.69
N VAL A 46 0.59 -3.26 -7.10
CA VAL A 46 1.14 -2.08 -6.44
C VAL A 46 0.58 -1.90 -5.04
N ALA A 47 -0.73 -2.10 -4.85
CA ALA A 47 -1.34 -2.03 -3.52
C ALA A 47 -0.78 -3.11 -2.58
N VAL A 48 -0.69 -4.37 -3.02
CA VAL A 48 -0.17 -5.48 -2.21
C VAL A 48 1.31 -5.29 -1.88
N SER A 49 2.11 -4.91 -2.87
CA SER A 49 3.54 -4.65 -2.67
C SER A 49 3.78 -3.50 -1.71
N GLY A 50 3.03 -2.40 -1.86
CA GLY A 50 3.10 -1.24 -0.96
C GLY A 50 2.71 -1.60 0.47
N PHE A 51 1.64 -2.40 0.64
CA PHE A 51 1.20 -2.85 1.96
C PHE A 51 2.25 -3.71 2.66
N GLN A 52 2.81 -4.71 1.95
CA GLN A 52 3.84 -5.59 2.49
C GLN A 52 5.12 -4.82 2.84
N HIS A 53 5.51 -3.87 1.97
CA HIS A 53 6.66 -3.00 2.23
C HIS A 53 6.46 -2.14 3.48
N ALA A 54 5.30 -1.49 3.61
CA ALA A 54 4.99 -0.67 4.77
C ALA A 54 5.03 -1.48 6.08
N LEU A 55 4.46 -2.69 6.11
CA LEU A 55 4.54 -3.57 7.28
C LEU A 55 5.98 -3.94 7.62
N ALA A 56 6.80 -4.29 6.63
CA ALA A 56 8.21 -4.62 6.83
C ALA A 56 9.00 -3.43 7.40
N THR A 57 8.78 -2.23 6.87
CA THR A 57 9.41 -1.00 7.38
C THR A 57 9.01 -0.70 8.82
N MET A 58 7.73 -0.85 9.16
CA MET A 58 7.24 -0.62 10.53
C MET A 58 7.80 -1.64 11.51
N ALA A 59 7.87 -2.92 11.12
CA ALA A 59 8.48 -3.97 11.93
C ALA A 59 9.96 -3.67 12.21
N ALA A 60 10.73 -3.34 11.17
CA ALA A 60 12.14 -2.97 11.32
C ALA A 60 12.34 -1.73 12.21
N ALA A 61 11.47 -0.73 12.10
CA ALA A 61 11.53 0.46 12.96
C ALA A 61 11.23 0.16 14.44
N ALA A 62 10.31 -0.76 14.70
CA ALA A 62 9.99 -1.22 16.05
C ALA A 62 11.17 -1.98 16.68
N GLU A 63 11.82 -2.85 15.92
CA GLU A 63 13.03 -3.58 16.35
C GLU A 63 14.18 -2.62 16.67
N ALA A 64 14.47 -1.65 15.78
CA ALA A 64 15.52 -0.67 16.00
C ALA A 64 15.28 0.24 17.23
N SER A 65 14.02 0.50 17.57
CA SER A 65 13.65 1.27 18.77
C SER A 65 13.80 0.46 20.06
N ALA A 66 13.72 -0.87 19.99
CA ALA A 66 13.89 -1.77 21.13
C ALA A 66 15.37 -2.05 21.46
N GLU A 67 16.26 -1.91 20.48
CA GLU A 67 17.69 -2.22 20.62
C GLU A 67 18.55 -1.10 21.21
N VAL A 68 18.04 0.09 21.52
CA VAL A 68 18.85 1.18 22.12
C VAL A 68 19.05 0.93 23.63
N PRO A 69 20.23 0.47 24.08
CA PRO A 69 20.52 0.29 25.51
C PRO A 69 21.15 1.60 26.01
N PHE A 70 20.59 2.19 27.05
CA PHE A 70 21.24 3.29 27.79
C PHE A 70 22.48 2.79 28.53
#